data_AF-A0ABD3MLI1-F1
#
_entry.id   AF-A0ABD3MLI1-F1
#
_cell.length_a   1.000
_cell.length_b   1.000
_cell.length_c   1.000
_cell.angle_alpha   90.00
_cell.angle_beta   90.00
_cell.angle_gamma   90.00
#
_symmetry.space_group_name_H-M   'P 1'
#
loop_
_entity.id
_entity.type
_entity.pdbx_description
1 polymer ?
#
loop_
_entity_poly.entity_id
_entity_poly.type
_entity_poly.pdbx_seq_one_letter_code
_entity_poly.pdbx_strand_id
1 'polypeptide(L)'
;MRLLSLFPAATFFSLPCPISATSIQDTAKSDDPLISKFPNIVKWFRDHGGTIDDRVTIGYEPGSNVRGTIASADIPAETVLIHIPGSLVIRGTDLGDWCESIEAVNNELRKGEQSKWYNYFDFDDSSGSRLPLQWDRDSGPGRAMQELQGLPPAGDTHMHVNNYQTGCLAGKEMTDLDFKAFKMYITRAADIGMLPMYDLMNHHNGKINTRLRRDGDGGLFVTSLTDIPAGAPIYNTYARSGIESTIDSFNTYGFVEDYPQLWRWTDNESGEMSEYHAHHRYVTESEDLPDPNSSSHEVLVISPNLAALSPSTLLTSFLGNEQLSLEQWQNQIENHHFHLRSSYVNTLRDSAMTILKELPTTIEFDERLIQSEKMRLEKVRQMGRDHVNKADAIQAIEYRLAFKKALQLAIEVAEHDKFFDDTDEL
;
A
#
# COMPACT_ATOMS: atom_id res chain seq x y z
N MET A 1 21.94 7.34 -68.90
CA MET A 1 20.94 6.56 -68.13
C MET A 1 21.08 6.99 -66.68
N ARG A 2 20.21 7.86 -66.13
CA ARG A 2 18.89 7.54 -65.52
C ARG A 2 19.04 6.37 -64.52
N LEU A 3 18.68 6.45 -63.24
CA LEU A 3 17.76 7.33 -62.53
C LEU A 3 18.12 7.33 -61.02
N LEU A 4 18.04 8.52 -60.42
CA LEU A 4 17.87 8.76 -58.99
C LEU A 4 16.50 8.26 -58.52
N SER A 5 16.42 7.72 -57.30
CA SER A 5 15.19 7.70 -56.50
C SER A 5 15.52 8.12 -55.06
N LEU A 6 15.03 9.32 -54.75
CA LEU A 6 14.92 9.94 -53.43
C LEU A 6 13.87 9.22 -52.58
N PHE A 7 14.12 9.08 -51.27
CA PHE A 7 13.12 9.36 -50.23
C PHE A 7 13.84 9.85 -48.95
N PRO A 8 13.25 10.77 -48.17
CA PRO A 8 13.96 11.62 -47.23
C PRO A 8 14.02 11.04 -45.82
N ALA A 9 15.15 11.27 -45.14
CA ALA A 9 15.26 11.14 -43.70
C ALA A 9 14.48 12.29 -43.03
N ALA A 10 13.45 11.96 -42.27
CA ALA A 10 12.78 12.90 -41.38
C ALA A 10 13.67 13.15 -40.15
N THR A 11 14.45 14.22 -40.21
CA THR A 11 15.07 14.82 -39.03
C THR A 11 13.99 15.46 -38.16
N PHE A 12 13.59 14.77 -37.09
CA PHE A 12 12.87 15.39 -35.99
C PHE A 12 13.86 16.23 -35.17
N PHE A 13 13.79 17.55 -35.35
CA PHE A 13 14.37 18.50 -34.41
C PHE A 13 13.57 18.42 -33.10
N SER A 14 14.10 17.70 -32.12
CA SER A 14 13.75 17.89 -30.72
C SER A 14 14.25 19.27 -30.31
N LEU A 15 13.33 20.22 -30.18
CA LEU A 15 13.61 21.48 -29.50
C LEU A 15 13.76 21.16 -28.00
N PRO A 16 14.83 21.64 -27.33
CA PRO A 16 14.93 21.54 -25.88
C PRO A 16 13.80 22.36 -25.27
N CYS A 17 12.88 21.68 -24.59
CA CYS A 17 11.92 22.34 -23.73
C CYS A 17 12.73 23.04 -22.62
N PRO A 18 12.63 24.37 -22.46
CA PRO A 18 13.33 25.04 -21.38
C PRO A 18 12.72 24.55 -20.07
N ILE A 19 13.50 23.80 -19.30
CA ILE A 19 13.24 23.57 -17.88
C ILE A 19 13.38 24.95 -17.24
N SER A 20 12.27 25.68 -17.17
CA SER A 20 12.15 26.77 -16.23
C SER A 20 12.34 26.16 -14.86
N ALA A 21 13.48 26.46 -14.25
CA ALA A 21 13.69 26.30 -12.83
C ALA A 21 12.63 27.16 -12.12
N THR A 22 11.48 26.56 -11.85
CA THR A 22 10.58 27.02 -10.80
C THR A 22 11.36 26.88 -9.50
N SER A 23 11.99 28.00 -9.13
CA SER A 23 12.19 28.45 -7.76
C SER A 23 11.38 27.59 -6.79
N ILE A 24 12.07 26.75 -6.02
CA ILE A 24 11.56 26.13 -4.80
C ILE A 24 10.91 27.25 -4.01
N GLN A 25 9.57 27.28 -4.00
CA GLN A 25 8.84 28.22 -3.18
C GLN A 25 9.27 27.94 -1.75
N ASP A 26 9.76 29.01 -1.11
CA ASP A 26 9.94 29.13 0.32
C ASP A 26 8.88 28.34 1.08
N THR A 27 9.33 27.72 2.16
CA THR A 27 8.56 27.19 3.28
C THR A 27 7.47 28.18 3.70
N ALA A 28 6.35 28.21 3.00
CA ALA A 28 5.10 28.68 3.55
C ALA A 28 4.88 27.79 4.77
N LYS A 29 4.99 28.38 5.97
CA LYS A 29 4.60 27.71 7.21
C LYS A 29 3.24 27.13 6.94
N SER A 30 3.19 25.80 6.82
CA SER A 30 1.91 25.12 6.73
C SER A 30 1.18 25.46 8.02
N ASP A 31 0.00 26.07 7.91
CA ASP A 31 -0.91 26.29 9.05
C ASP A 31 -1.45 24.96 9.61
N ASP A 32 -0.98 23.82 9.08
CA ASP A 32 -1.24 22.49 9.61
C ASP A 32 -0.74 22.37 11.07
N PRO A 33 -1.65 22.21 12.04
CA PRO A 33 -1.31 22.12 13.45
C PRO A 33 -0.36 20.95 13.76
N LEU A 34 -0.41 19.85 13.00
CA LEU A 34 0.44 18.69 13.24
C LEU A 34 1.86 18.94 12.76
N ILE A 35 2.04 19.59 11.60
CA ILE A 35 3.37 20.00 11.12
C ILE A 35 4.03 20.95 12.13
N SER A 36 3.28 21.95 12.62
CA SER A 36 3.81 22.90 13.61
C SER A 36 4.11 22.27 14.98
N LYS A 37 3.43 21.18 15.36
CA LYS A 37 3.69 20.40 16.59
C LYS A 37 4.86 19.42 16.46
N PHE A 38 5.37 19.14 15.26
CA PHE A 38 6.42 18.14 15.04
C PHE A 38 7.68 18.32 15.92
N PRO A 39 8.20 19.55 16.13
CA PRO A 39 9.36 19.74 17.02
C PRO A 39 9.12 19.28 18.46
N ASN A 40 7.88 19.36 18.96
CA ASN A 40 7.53 18.93 20.32
C ASN A 40 7.57 17.41 20.45
N ILE A 41 7.06 16.69 19.45
CA ILE A 41 7.10 15.22 19.46
C ILE A 41 8.53 14.71 19.27
N VAL A 42 9.36 15.37 18.44
CA VAL A 42 10.80 15.06 18.31
C VAL A 42 11.51 15.26 19.64
N LYS A 43 11.23 16.34 20.35
CA LYS A 43 11.81 16.58 21.68
C LYS A 43 11.42 15.45 22.65
N TRP A 44 10.13 15.12 22.74
CA TRP A 44 9.66 14.02 23.58
C TRP A 44 10.35 12.70 23.23
N PHE A 45 10.47 12.38 21.95
CA PHE A 45 11.09 11.14 21.49
C PHE A 45 12.56 11.05 21.92
N ARG A 46 13.31 12.14 21.78
CA ARG A 46 14.70 12.26 22.24
C ARG A 46 14.84 12.16 23.75
N ASP A 47 13.97 12.82 24.51
CA ASP A 47 13.96 12.78 25.97
C ASP A 47 13.75 11.35 26.52
N HIS A 48 13.14 10.46 25.72
CA HIS A 48 12.88 9.06 26.09
C HIS A 48 13.81 8.06 25.40
N GLY A 49 14.94 8.53 24.85
CA GLY A 49 16.03 7.70 24.33
C GLY A 49 15.91 7.33 22.85
N GLY A 50 14.90 7.83 22.14
CA GLY A 50 14.82 7.72 20.68
C GLY A 50 15.79 8.68 19.99
N THR A 51 16.23 8.35 18.78
CA THR A 51 17.01 9.28 17.94
C THR A 51 16.37 9.42 16.58
N ILE A 52 16.36 10.63 16.04
CA ILE A 52 15.89 10.94 14.69
C ILE A 52 16.89 11.91 14.06
N ASP A 53 17.26 11.68 12.81
CA ASP A 53 18.16 12.56 12.06
C ASP A 53 17.54 13.97 11.93
N ASP A 54 18.33 15.02 12.17
CA ASP A 54 17.84 16.42 12.15
C ASP A 54 17.33 16.85 10.75
N ARG A 55 17.65 16.10 9.70
CA ARG A 55 17.17 16.32 8.34
C ARG A 55 15.82 15.65 8.07
N VAL A 56 15.26 14.92 9.04
CA VAL A 56 13.92 14.33 8.93
C VAL A 56 12.90 15.31 9.49
N THR A 57 11.92 15.68 8.68
CA THR A 57 10.76 16.49 9.07
C THR A 57 9.48 15.83 8.61
N ILE A 58 8.33 16.39 8.96
CA ILE A 58 7.07 16.10 8.28
C ILE A 58 6.66 17.25 7.38
N GLY A 59 5.96 16.90 6.31
CA GLY A 59 5.45 17.83 5.30
C GLY A 59 4.40 17.16 4.43
N TYR A 60 4.10 17.78 3.29
CA TYR A 60 3.26 17.16 2.27
C TYR A 60 4.13 16.55 1.18
N GLU A 61 3.76 15.37 0.72
CA GLU A 61 4.38 14.75 -0.45
C GLU A 61 4.16 15.64 -1.69
N PRO A 62 5.22 15.92 -2.49
CA PRO A 62 5.12 16.80 -3.65
C PRO A 62 4.01 16.39 -4.62
N GLY A 63 3.16 17.35 -4.99
CA GLY A 63 2.04 17.11 -5.90
C GLY A 63 0.83 16.42 -5.26
N SER A 64 0.85 16.18 -3.94
CA SER A 64 -0.25 15.62 -3.17
C SER A 64 -0.61 16.51 -1.98
N ASN A 65 -1.69 16.16 -1.29
CA ASN A 65 -2.04 16.72 0.03
C ASN A 65 -1.85 15.66 1.14
N VAL A 66 -1.08 14.62 0.88
CA VAL A 66 -0.82 13.54 1.84
C VAL A 66 0.33 13.98 2.73
N ARG A 67 0.09 14.03 4.05
CA ARG A 67 1.15 14.30 5.02
C ARG A 67 2.04 13.08 5.12
N GLY A 68 3.34 13.28 5.27
CA GLY A 68 4.30 12.22 5.50
C GLY A 68 5.63 12.75 5.98
N THR A 69 6.58 11.84 6.13
CA THR A 69 7.96 12.16 6.47
C THR A 69 8.70 12.65 5.22
N ILE A 70 9.45 13.76 5.33
CA ILE A 70 10.16 14.43 4.24
C ILE A 70 11.61 14.71 4.68
N ALA A 71 12.55 14.61 3.75
CA ALA A 71 13.92 15.07 3.96
C ALA A 71 14.01 16.60 3.82
N SER A 72 14.47 17.32 4.84
CA SER A 72 14.66 18.78 4.81
C SER A 72 16.00 19.20 4.17
N ALA A 73 16.93 18.26 4.05
CA ALA A 73 18.20 18.39 3.34
C ALA A 73 18.60 17.03 2.76
N ASP A 74 19.65 16.99 1.93
CA ASP A 74 20.15 15.74 1.37
C ASP A 74 20.60 14.76 2.47
N ILE A 75 20.14 13.51 2.37
CA ILE A 75 20.48 12.42 3.27
C ILE A 75 21.20 11.33 2.46
N PRO A 76 22.47 11.01 2.76
CA PRO A 76 23.16 9.90 2.10
C PRO A 76 22.52 8.54 2.39
N ALA A 77 22.71 7.58 1.49
CA ALA A 77 22.42 6.18 1.72
C ALA A 77 23.11 5.66 3.00
N GLU A 78 22.54 4.63 3.62
CA GLU A 78 23.02 4.00 4.86
C GLU A 78 23.06 4.95 6.09
N THR A 79 22.33 6.06 6.04
CA THR A 79 22.14 6.95 7.21
C THR A 79 21.05 6.38 8.11
N VAL A 80 21.32 6.27 9.42
CA VAL A 80 20.28 5.96 10.41
C VAL A 80 19.34 7.16 10.54
N LEU A 81 18.13 7.02 9.99
CA LEU A 81 17.09 8.04 10.00
C LEU A 81 16.42 8.11 11.37
N ILE A 82 16.09 6.94 11.93
CA ILE A 82 15.37 6.81 13.20
C ILE A 82 15.92 5.59 13.95
N HIS A 83 16.13 5.73 15.25
CA HIS A 83 16.27 4.61 16.20
C HIS A 83 15.19 4.73 17.27
N ILE A 84 14.37 3.70 17.38
CA ILE A 84 13.30 3.57 18.37
C ILE A 84 13.75 2.49 19.35
N PRO A 85 14.17 2.83 20.59
CA PRO A 85 14.52 1.82 21.58
C PRO A 85 13.30 0.97 21.95
N GLY A 86 13.53 -0.28 22.34
CA GLY A 86 12.47 -1.19 22.79
C GLY A 86 11.55 -0.61 23.89
N SER A 87 12.10 0.27 24.74
CA SER A 87 11.34 0.94 25.80
C SER A 87 10.28 1.96 25.32
N LEU A 88 10.29 2.33 24.03
CA LEU A 88 9.28 3.20 23.41
C LEU A 88 8.24 2.42 22.58
N VAL A 89 8.45 1.13 22.35
CA VAL A 89 7.52 0.27 21.61
C VAL A 89 6.32 -0.05 22.50
N ILE A 90 5.10 0.20 22.01
CA ILE A 90 3.87 -0.19 22.71
C ILE A 90 3.40 -1.53 22.13
N ARG A 91 3.41 -2.57 22.97
CA ARG A 91 3.08 -3.94 22.58
C ARG A 91 2.60 -4.79 23.76
N GLY A 92 1.96 -5.91 23.44
CA GLY A 92 1.64 -6.97 24.38
C GLY A 92 2.87 -7.72 24.90
N THR A 93 2.65 -8.66 25.80
CA THR A 93 3.72 -9.53 26.30
C THR A 93 4.06 -10.63 25.30
N ASP A 94 3.05 -11.18 24.63
CA ASP A 94 3.24 -12.13 23.55
C ASP A 94 3.38 -11.41 22.20
N LEU A 95 4.46 -11.72 21.48
CA LEU A 95 4.73 -11.13 20.17
C LEU A 95 3.82 -11.81 19.14
N GLY A 96 2.91 -11.05 18.56
CA GLY A 96 1.91 -11.55 17.62
C GLY A 96 0.50 -11.61 18.19
N ASP A 97 0.34 -11.49 19.51
CA ASP A 97 -0.98 -11.25 20.10
C ASP A 97 -1.35 -9.76 19.96
N TRP A 98 -2.04 -9.48 18.86
CA TRP A 98 -2.65 -8.18 18.59
C TRP A 98 -3.69 -7.76 19.65
N CYS A 99 -4.40 -8.67 20.31
CA CYS A 99 -5.35 -8.32 21.37
C CYS A 99 -4.62 -7.74 22.58
N GLU A 100 -3.55 -8.40 23.05
CA GLU A 100 -2.71 -7.86 24.13
C GLU A 100 -2.08 -6.52 23.74
N SER A 101 -1.67 -6.37 22.48
CA SER A 101 -1.05 -5.14 22.00
C SER A 101 -2.05 -3.97 21.89
N ILE A 102 -3.27 -4.22 21.43
CA ILE A 102 -4.35 -3.23 21.44
C ILE A 102 -4.72 -2.87 22.89
N GLU A 103 -4.77 -3.84 23.79
CA GLU A 103 -5.00 -3.60 25.22
C GLU A 103 -3.88 -2.74 25.84
N ALA A 104 -2.61 -2.97 25.46
CA ALA A 104 -1.49 -2.14 25.89
C ALA A 104 -1.66 -0.67 25.44
N VAL A 105 -2.05 -0.44 24.18
CA VAL A 105 -2.37 0.91 23.67
C VAL A 105 -3.53 1.53 24.45
N ASN A 106 -4.60 0.77 24.69
CA ASN A 106 -5.77 1.23 25.42
C ASN A 106 -5.43 1.63 26.86
N ASN A 107 -4.64 0.81 27.56
CA ASN A 107 -4.20 1.08 28.92
C ASN A 107 -3.36 2.35 29.03
N GLU A 108 -2.55 2.66 28.02
CA GLU A 108 -1.82 3.92 27.96
C GLU A 108 -2.74 5.11 27.64
N LEU A 109 -3.69 4.95 26.71
CA LEU A 109 -4.69 5.99 26.42
C LEU A 109 -5.53 6.35 27.65
N ARG A 110 -5.92 5.37 28.48
CA ARG A 110 -6.68 5.60 29.73
C ARG A 110 -5.93 6.46 30.76
N LYS A 111 -4.60 6.45 30.75
CA LYS A 111 -3.78 7.26 31.66
C LYS A 111 -3.79 8.74 31.27
N GLY A 112 -4.21 9.08 30.04
CA GLY A 112 -4.20 10.46 29.55
C GLY A 112 -2.82 11.10 29.68
N GLU A 113 -2.75 12.32 30.22
CA GLU A 113 -1.51 13.08 30.44
C GLU A 113 -0.48 12.37 31.34
N GLN A 114 -0.89 11.34 32.11
CA GLN A 114 0.02 10.55 32.93
C GLN A 114 0.74 9.46 32.14
N SER A 115 0.34 9.19 30.90
CA SER A 115 1.01 8.23 30.04
C SER A 115 2.36 8.76 29.58
N LYS A 116 3.38 7.89 29.59
CA LYS A 116 4.67 8.16 28.93
C LYS A 116 4.48 8.51 27.44
N TRP A 117 3.46 7.94 26.79
CA TRP A 117 3.17 8.11 25.37
C TRP A 117 2.12 9.18 25.06
N TYR A 118 1.71 9.99 26.05
CA TYR A 118 0.68 11.01 25.87
C TYR A 118 0.95 11.93 24.67
N ASN A 119 2.18 12.48 24.56
CA ASN A 119 2.54 13.37 23.45
C ASN A 119 2.44 12.69 22.09
N TYR A 120 2.77 11.40 22.01
CA TYR A 120 2.62 10.62 20.79
C TYR A 120 1.14 10.42 20.43
N PHE A 121 0.29 10.11 21.41
CA PHE A 121 -1.15 9.98 21.19
C PHE A 121 -1.88 11.30 20.89
N ASP A 122 -1.40 12.45 21.39
CA ASP A 122 -1.92 13.79 21.01
C ASP A 122 -1.47 14.19 19.60
N PHE A 123 -0.36 13.62 19.13
CA PHE A 123 0.17 13.82 17.79
C PHE A 123 -0.53 12.93 16.73
N ASP A 124 -1.07 11.79 17.16
CA ASP A 124 -1.78 10.83 16.31
C ASP A 124 -3.05 11.45 15.70
N ASP A 125 -3.19 11.31 14.38
CA ASP A 125 -4.38 11.73 13.62
C ASP A 125 -5.18 10.58 13.01
N SER A 126 -4.98 9.33 13.48
CA SER A 126 -5.71 8.16 12.96
C SER A 126 -7.21 8.32 13.17
N SER A 127 -7.65 9.11 14.17
CA SER A 127 -9.07 9.44 14.32
C SER A 127 -9.67 10.21 13.14
N GLY A 128 -8.86 10.96 12.39
CA GLY A 128 -9.28 11.76 11.23
C GLY A 128 -9.46 10.96 9.94
N SER A 129 -8.71 9.86 9.74
CA SER A 129 -8.82 9.01 8.56
C SER A 129 -10.10 8.18 8.60
N ARG A 130 -10.92 8.17 7.55
CA ARG A 130 -12.03 7.22 7.45
C ARG A 130 -11.62 6.01 6.64
N LEU A 131 -11.75 4.86 7.26
CA LEU A 131 -11.32 3.56 6.74
C LEU A 131 -12.55 2.75 6.31
N PRO A 132 -12.40 1.80 5.36
CA PRO A 132 -13.49 0.89 4.99
C PRO A 132 -14.14 0.19 6.18
N LEU A 133 -13.35 -0.17 7.21
CA LEU A 133 -13.87 -0.76 8.45
C LEU A 133 -14.87 0.10 9.23
N GLN A 134 -14.98 1.39 8.91
CA GLN A 134 -15.89 2.34 9.55
C GLN A 134 -17.14 2.63 8.75
N TRP A 135 -17.17 2.24 7.47
CA TRP A 135 -18.29 2.56 6.61
C TRP A 135 -19.54 1.89 7.14
N ASP A 136 -20.61 2.67 7.30
CA ASP A 136 -21.95 2.14 7.57
C ASP A 136 -22.14 1.37 8.88
N ARG A 137 -21.18 1.50 9.82
CA ARG A 137 -21.20 0.84 11.14
C ARG A 137 -22.49 1.09 11.93
N ASP A 138 -23.09 2.27 11.79
CA ASP A 138 -24.21 2.72 12.62
C ASP A 138 -25.57 2.79 11.87
N SER A 139 -25.64 2.47 10.56
CA SER A 139 -26.82 2.81 9.74
C SER A 139 -27.16 1.86 8.57
N GLY A 140 -26.52 0.69 8.48
CA GLY A 140 -26.78 -0.30 7.41
C GLY A 140 -26.11 0.08 6.08
N PRO A 141 -26.05 -0.82 5.06
CA PRO A 141 -25.14 -0.68 3.92
C PRO A 141 -25.43 0.59 3.13
N GLY A 142 -24.54 1.55 3.30
CA GLY A 142 -24.52 2.81 2.60
C GLY A 142 -23.85 2.67 1.25
N ARG A 143 -23.71 3.81 0.58
CA ARG A 143 -23.32 3.83 -0.82
C ARG A 143 -21.95 3.20 -1.06
N ALA A 144 -20.96 3.42 -0.19
CA ALA A 144 -19.62 2.89 -0.38
C ALA A 144 -19.61 1.35 -0.44
N MET A 145 -20.35 0.69 0.45
CA MET A 145 -20.50 -0.77 0.43
C MET A 145 -21.23 -1.29 -0.81
N GLN A 146 -22.20 -0.53 -1.35
CA GLN A 146 -22.86 -0.88 -2.61
C GLN A 146 -21.91 -0.82 -3.80
N GLU A 147 -20.97 0.13 -3.81
CA GLU A 147 -19.97 0.23 -4.88
C GLU A 147 -18.98 -0.95 -4.85
N LEU A 148 -18.83 -1.64 -3.72
CA LEU A 148 -17.98 -2.84 -3.57
C LEU A 148 -18.66 -4.17 -3.96
N GLN A 149 -19.89 -4.14 -4.48
CA GLN A 149 -20.61 -5.36 -4.85
C GLN A 149 -19.81 -6.22 -5.85
N GLY A 150 -19.51 -7.46 -5.46
CA GLY A 150 -18.78 -8.42 -6.30
C GLY A 150 -17.26 -8.25 -6.29
N LEU A 151 -16.70 -7.42 -5.43
CA LEU A 151 -15.25 -7.20 -5.32
C LEU A 151 -14.71 -7.68 -3.98
N PRO A 152 -13.54 -8.34 -3.91
CA PRO A 152 -12.86 -8.53 -2.63
C PRO A 152 -12.58 -7.17 -1.95
N PRO A 153 -12.57 -7.05 -0.61
CA PRO A 153 -13.09 -8.03 0.33
C PRO A 153 -14.63 -7.98 0.33
N ALA A 154 -15.28 -8.79 -0.50
CA ALA A 154 -16.72 -8.73 -0.74
C ALA A 154 -17.42 -9.16 0.54
N GLY A 155 -18.00 -8.19 1.26
CA GLY A 155 -18.78 -8.47 2.46
C GLY A 155 -18.00 -8.54 3.76
N ASP A 156 -16.71 -8.17 3.80
CA ASP A 156 -16.00 -8.10 5.08
C ASP A 156 -14.97 -6.95 5.19
N THR A 157 -15.36 -5.75 4.75
CA THR A 157 -14.61 -4.54 5.13
C THR A 157 -14.58 -4.35 6.66
N HIS A 158 -15.53 -4.97 7.36
CA HIS A 158 -15.62 -4.98 8.81
C HIS A 158 -14.85 -6.13 9.47
N MET A 159 -14.08 -6.94 8.73
CA MET A 159 -13.42 -8.14 9.27
C MET A 159 -12.60 -7.84 10.52
N HIS A 160 -11.73 -6.83 10.44
CA HIS A 160 -10.86 -6.46 11.56
C HIS A 160 -11.66 -6.02 12.80
N VAL A 161 -12.71 -5.23 12.60
CA VAL A 161 -13.55 -4.75 13.73
C VAL A 161 -14.40 -5.88 14.31
N ASN A 162 -14.91 -6.79 13.48
CA ASN A 162 -15.66 -7.98 13.89
C ASN A 162 -14.77 -8.95 14.67
N ASN A 163 -13.55 -9.18 14.20
CA ASN A 163 -12.56 -10.02 14.87
C ASN A 163 -12.13 -9.41 16.21
N TYR A 164 -11.92 -8.10 16.26
CA TYR A 164 -11.61 -7.41 17.51
C TYR A 164 -12.78 -7.49 18.51
N GLN A 165 -14.01 -7.26 18.04
CA GLN A 165 -15.24 -7.32 18.84
C GLN A 165 -15.51 -8.71 19.42
N THR A 166 -15.31 -9.77 18.62
CA THR A 166 -15.60 -11.14 19.03
C THR A 166 -14.42 -11.80 19.76
N GLY A 167 -13.21 -11.62 19.27
CA GLY A 167 -11.98 -12.20 19.83
C GLY A 167 -11.46 -11.43 21.03
N CYS A 168 -11.01 -10.19 20.84
CA CYS A 168 -10.30 -9.44 21.88
C CYS A 168 -11.23 -8.92 22.98
N LEU A 169 -12.41 -8.42 22.61
CA LEU A 169 -13.40 -7.93 23.59
C LEU A 169 -14.32 -9.03 24.14
N ALA A 170 -14.21 -10.27 23.61
CA ALA A 170 -15.06 -11.40 23.98
C ALA A 170 -16.56 -11.06 23.94
N GLY A 171 -16.99 -10.24 22.97
CA GLY A 171 -18.38 -9.80 22.78
C GLY A 171 -18.85 -8.66 23.71
N LYS A 172 -17.97 -8.08 24.53
CA LYS A 172 -18.31 -6.87 25.34
C LYS A 172 -18.50 -5.66 24.43
N GLU A 173 -19.42 -4.76 24.80
CA GLU A 173 -19.63 -3.50 24.05
C GLU A 173 -18.31 -2.73 23.87
N MET A 174 -17.99 -2.41 22.61
CA MET A 174 -16.80 -1.64 22.26
C MET A 174 -17.00 -0.17 22.58
N THR A 175 -16.22 0.36 23.51
CA THR A 175 -16.23 1.80 23.83
C THR A 175 -15.50 2.62 22.77
N ASP A 176 -15.73 3.94 22.76
CA ASP A 176 -14.97 4.86 21.88
C ASP A 176 -13.46 4.77 22.09
N LEU A 177 -13.03 4.50 23.32
CA LEU A 177 -11.61 4.33 23.64
C LEU A 177 -11.05 3.02 23.12
N ASP A 178 -11.82 1.93 23.22
CA ASP A 178 -11.45 0.64 22.64
C ASP A 178 -11.32 0.75 21.12
N PHE A 179 -12.27 1.44 20.49
CA PHE A 179 -12.24 1.68 19.06
C PHE A 179 -11.07 2.58 18.64
N LYS A 180 -10.74 3.62 19.42
CA LYS A 180 -9.55 4.46 19.18
C LYS A 180 -8.26 3.64 19.26
N ALA A 181 -8.10 2.83 20.31
CA ALA A 181 -6.92 1.99 20.49
C ALA A 181 -6.76 0.98 19.35
N PHE A 182 -7.84 0.28 19.00
CA PHE A 182 -7.90 -0.66 17.87
C PHE A 182 -7.51 0.03 16.56
N LYS A 183 -8.11 1.18 16.25
CA LYS A 183 -7.85 1.92 15.01
C LYS A 183 -6.41 2.40 14.91
N MET A 184 -5.86 2.93 15.99
CA MET A 184 -4.45 3.33 16.03
C MET A 184 -3.56 2.11 15.76
N TYR A 185 -3.80 1.01 16.45
CA TYR A 185 -3.00 -0.21 16.27
C TYR A 185 -3.06 -0.74 14.83
N ILE A 186 -4.26 -0.95 14.28
CA ILE A 186 -4.41 -1.58 12.96
C ILE A 186 -3.82 -0.73 11.83
N THR A 187 -3.78 0.61 11.99
CA THR A 187 -3.28 1.52 10.95
C THR A 187 -1.82 1.95 11.11
N ARG A 188 -1.18 1.66 12.25
CA ARG A 188 0.16 2.19 12.56
C ARG A 188 1.14 1.18 13.16
N ALA A 189 0.65 0.05 13.65
CA ALA A 189 1.54 -0.96 14.22
C ALA A 189 2.41 -1.60 13.13
N ALA A 190 3.62 -1.98 13.53
CA ALA A 190 4.42 -2.95 12.82
C ALA A 190 4.31 -4.31 13.52
N ASP A 191 5.04 -5.29 13.01
CA ASP A 191 5.14 -6.65 13.54
C ASP A 191 5.68 -6.74 14.99
N ILE A 192 6.29 -5.67 15.54
CA ILE A 192 6.66 -5.61 16.97
C ILE A 192 5.79 -4.68 17.83
N GLY A 193 4.71 -4.13 17.27
CA GLY A 193 3.81 -3.19 17.94
C GLY A 193 3.90 -1.77 17.39
N MET A 194 3.40 -0.81 18.17
CA MET A 194 3.36 0.60 17.78
C MET A 194 4.73 1.25 17.93
N LEU A 195 5.14 1.97 16.90
CA LEU A 195 6.48 2.51 16.74
C LEU A 195 6.45 4.01 16.46
N PRO A 196 6.54 4.85 17.50
CA PRO A 196 6.52 6.31 17.32
C PRO A 196 7.59 6.77 16.32
N MET A 197 7.24 7.79 15.52
CA MET A 197 8.05 8.36 14.42
C MET A 197 8.14 7.48 13.17
N TYR A 198 8.28 6.17 13.31
CA TYR A 198 8.31 5.26 12.17
C TYR A 198 6.98 5.22 11.42
N ASP A 199 5.88 5.24 12.16
CA ASP A 199 4.51 5.22 11.66
C ASP A 199 4.03 6.54 11.01
N LEU A 200 4.93 7.52 10.89
CA LEU A 200 4.71 8.77 10.15
C LEU A 200 5.21 8.69 8.70
N MET A 201 5.90 7.61 8.33
CA MET A 201 6.35 7.37 6.95
C MET A 201 5.22 6.76 6.14
N ASN A 202 4.98 7.31 4.95
CA ASN A 202 3.96 6.77 4.06
C ASN A 202 4.42 5.48 3.39
N HIS A 203 3.44 4.67 2.98
CA HIS A 203 3.63 3.49 2.16
C HIS A 203 3.95 3.86 0.70
N HIS A 204 4.96 3.22 0.11
CA HIS A 204 5.12 3.15 -1.34
C HIS A 204 5.98 1.94 -1.76
N ASN A 205 5.42 1.02 -2.55
CA ASN A 205 6.14 -0.19 -2.97
C ASN A 205 7.32 0.07 -3.91
N GLY A 206 7.18 0.99 -4.87
CA GLY A 206 8.20 1.28 -5.88
C GLY A 206 9.22 2.37 -5.54
N LYS A 207 8.93 3.23 -4.56
CA LYS A 207 9.79 4.36 -4.16
C LYS A 207 10.33 4.20 -2.75
N ILE A 208 10.27 2.99 -2.18
CA ILE A 208 10.79 2.74 -0.85
C ILE A 208 12.26 3.17 -0.78
N ASN A 209 12.60 3.98 0.22
CA ASN A 209 13.97 4.45 0.41
C ASN A 209 14.45 4.20 1.85
N THR A 210 13.79 3.28 2.56
CA THR A 210 14.14 2.88 3.93
C THR A 210 14.22 1.37 4.11
N ARG A 211 15.15 0.95 4.98
CA ARG A 211 15.32 -0.43 5.46
C ARG A 211 15.14 -0.48 6.96
N LEU A 212 14.65 -1.62 7.43
CA LEU A 212 14.34 -1.86 8.83
C LEU A 212 15.32 -2.88 9.40
N ARG A 213 15.81 -2.64 10.61
CA ARG A 213 16.66 -3.59 11.34
C ARG A 213 16.30 -3.57 12.83
N ARG A 214 16.04 -4.74 13.41
CA ARG A 214 15.86 -4.89 14.86
C ARG A 214 17.09 -4.42 15.61
N ASP A 215 16.89 -3.74 16.73
CA ASP A 215 17.95 -3.65 17.74
C ASP A 215 17.93 -4.89 18.64
N GLY A 216 19.00 -5.11 19.40
CA GLY A 216 19.12 -6.28 20.28
C GLY A 216 18.18 -6.25 21.50
N ASP A 217 17.54 -5.12 21.77
CA ASP A 217 16.74 -4.84 22.96
C ASP A 217 15.24 -4.69 22.63
N GLY A 218 14.82 -5.15 21.45
CA GLY A 218 13.42 -5.18 21.02
C GLY A 218 12.91 -3.89 20.37
N GLY A 219 13.80 -2.95 20.03
CA GLY A 219 13.55 -1.75 19.25
C GLY A 219 13.83 -1.90 17.76
N LEU A 220 13.92 -0.76 17.06
CA LEU A 220 14.03 -0.70 15.60
C LEU A 220 14.95 0.44 15.13
N PHE A 221 15.83 0.11 14.18
CA PHE A 221 16.53 1.07 13.33
C PHE A 221 15.83 1.20 11.99
N VAL A 222 15.62 2.44 11.56
CA VAL A 222 15.22 2.82 10.20
C VAL A 222 16.43 3.48 9.54
N THR A 223 16.90 2.94 8.43
CA THR A 223 18.09 3.41 7.71
C THR A 223 17.73 3.74 6.27
N SER A 224 18.34 4.76 5.67
CA SER A 224 18.13 5.06 4.25
C SER A 224 18.74 3.97 3.36
N LEU A 225 17.97 3.50 2.37
CA LEU A 225 18.43 2.54 1.36
C LEU A 225 19.24 3.20 0.24
N THR A 226 18.87 4.44 -0.08
CA THR A 226 19.45 5.23 -1.16
C THR A 226 19.76 6.64 -0.65
N ASP A 227 20.44 7.43 -1.46
CA ASP A 227 20.47 8.87 -1.24
C ASP A 227 19.04 9.42 -1.34
N ILE A 228 18.65 10.30 -0.42
CA ILE A 228 17.35 10.96 -0.36
C ILE A 228 17.57 12.46 -0.52
N PRO A 229 17.18 13.05 -1.67
CA PRO A 229 17.34 14.48 -1.90
C PRO A 229 16.50 15.34 -0.95
N ALA A 230 16.95 16.58 -0.72
CA ALA A 230 16.15 17.58 -0.03
C ALA A 230 14.77 17.76 -0.69
N GLY A 231 13.73 17.79 0.13
CA GLY A 231 12.32 17.88 -0.28
C GLY A 231 11.69 16.56 -0.71
N ALA A 232 12.45 15.46 -0.78
CA ALA A 232 11.91 14.16 -1.16
C ALA A 232 11.19 13.48 0.01
N PRO A 233 10.08 12.76 -0.24
CA PRO A 233 9.46 11.93 0.79
C PRO A 233 10.35 10.77 1.22
N ILE A 234 10.21 10.40 2.49
CA ILE A 234 10.83 9.21 3.09
C ILE A 234 9.72 8.16 3.19
N TYR A 235 9.83 7.14 2.35
CA TYR A 235 8.83 6.08 2.23
C TYR A 235 9.27 4.81 2.93
N ASN A 236 8.28 4.14 3.49
CA ASN A 236 8.34 2.76 3.93
C ASN A 236 7.40 1.91 3.05
N THR A 237 7.27 0.62 3.33
CA THR A 237 6.16 -0.19 2.82
C THR A 237 5.49 -0.97 3.94
N TYR A 238 4.23 -1.32 3.70
CA TYR A 238 3.43 -2.24 4.49
C TYR A 238 3.36 -3.63 3.82
N ALA A 239 3.70 -3.71 2.52
CA ALA A 239 3.64 -4.92 1.71
C ALA A 239 5.03 -5.51 1.46
N ARG A 240 5.92 -5.43 2.45
CA ARG A 240 7.31 -5.91 2.30
C ARG A 240 7.30 -7.39 1.92
N SER A 241 8.06 -7.74 0.87
CA SER A 241 8.12 -9.09 0.32
C SER A 241 6.76 -9.65 -0.14
N GLY A 242 5.81 -8.78 -0.47
CA GLY A 242 4.48 -9.17 -0.90
C GLY A 242 3.63 -9.84 0.18
N ILE A 243 3.88 -9.60 1.47
CA ILE A 243 3.04 -10.15 2.55
C ILE A 243 1.59 -9.61 2.42
N GLU A 244 1.44 -8.30 2.31
CA GLU A 244 0.16 -7.62 2.10
C GLU A 244 -0.11 -7.39 0.61
N SER A 245 -1.38 -7.49 0.21
CA SER A 245 -1.86 -7.13 -1.12
C SER A 245 -2.52 -5.75 -1.14
N THR A 246 -2.79 -5.22 -2.33
CA THR A 246 -3.57 -3.99 -2.52
C THR A 246 -4.96 -4.06 -1.88
N ILE A 247 -5.51 -5.27 -1.77
CA ILE A 247 -6.80 -5.52 -1.12
C ILE A 247 -6.66 -5.32 0.38
N ASP A 248 -5.58 -5.84 0.97
CA ASP A 248 -5.28 -5.69 2.39
C ASP A 248 -4.95 -4.23 2.72
N SER A 249 -4.17 -3.56 1.85
CA SER A 249 -3.89 -2.12 1.93
C SER A 249 -5.18 -1.31 1.94
N PHE A 250 -6.09 -1.59 1.01
CA PHE A 250 -7.37 -0.90 0.94
C PHE A 250 -8.23 -1.18 2.17
N ASN A 251 -8.36 -2.43 2.57
CA ASN A 251 -9.20 -2.83 3.70
C ASN A 251 -8.73 -2.19 5.02
N THR A 252 -7.41 -2.19 5.24
CA THR A 252 -6.78 -1.73 6.48
C THR A 252 -6.61 -0.21 6.52
N TYR A 253 -6.14 0.39 5.42
CA TYR A 253 -5.70 1.78 5.39
C TYR A 253 -6.56 2.69 4.50
N GLY A 254 -7.48 2.13 3.71
CA GLY A 254 -8.41 2.90 2.88
C GLY A 254 -7.78 3.54 1.65
N PHE A 255 -6.75 2.94 1.06
CA PHE A 255 -6.20 3.44 -0.20
C PHE A 255 -5.79 2.31 -1.14
N VAL A 256 -5.72 2.63 -2.43
CA VAL A 256 -5.02 1.82 -3.43
C VAL A 256 -3.65 2.46 -3.62
N GLU A 257 -2.57 1.71 -3.41
CA GLU A 257 -1.23 2.28 -3.58
C GLU A 257 -0.91 2.62 -5.04
N ASP A 258 0.04 3.53 -5.24
CA ASP A 258 0.72 3.68 -6.53
C ASP A 258 1.53 2.41 -6.85
N TYR A 259 1.87 2.21 -8.13
CA TYR A 259 2.62 1.05 -8.55
C TYR A 259 4.00 0.90 -7.86
N PRO A 260 4.47 -0.33 -7.62
CA PRO A 260 3.81 -1.61 -7.91
C PRO A 260 2.63 -1.95 -6.99
N GLN A 261 1.64 -2.65 -7.54
CA GLN A 261 0.43 -3.12 -6.85
C GLN A 261 0.34 -4.64 -6.93
N LEU A 262 0.12 -5.32 -5.80
CA LEU A 262 -0.07 -6.78 -5.75
C LEU A 262 -1.55 -7.07 -5.51
N TRP A 263 -2.25 -7.61 -6.50
CA TRP A 263 -3.66 -7.96 -6.39
C TRP A 263 -3.84 -9.46 -6.21
N ARG A 264 -4.81 -9.86 -5.36
CA ARG A 264 -5.10 -11.27 -5.06
C ARG A 264 -6.58 -11.58 -5.22
N TRP A 265 -6.92 -12.76 -5.72
CA TRP A 265 -8.31 -13.22 -5.67
C TRP A 265 -8.38 -14.74 -5.71
N THR A 266 -9.54 -15.25 -5.32
CA THR A 266 -9.91 -16.66 -5.40
C THR A 266 -11.21 -16.74 -6.18
N ASP A 267 -11.40 -17.79 -6.97
CA ASP A 267 -12.70 -18.08 -7.55
C ASP A 267 -13.40 -19.24 -6.82
N ASN A 268 -14.69 -19.40 -7.08
CA ASN A 268 -15.50 -20.43 -6.43
C ASN A 268 -15.16 -21.86 -6.90
N GLU A 269 -14.48 -22.01 -8.05
CA GLU A 269 -14.10 -23.30 -8.61
C GLU A 269 -12.73 -23.78 -8.11
N SER A 270 -11.83 -22.83 -7.80
CA SER A 270 -10.48 -23.10 -7.32
C SER A 270 -10.45 -23.54 -5.85
N GLY A 271 -11.51 -23.25 -5.08
CA GLY A 271 -11.44 -23.31 -3.61
C GLY A 271 -10.20 -22.58 -3.09
N GLU A 272 -9.80 -22.82 -1.85
CA GLU A 272 -8.37 -22.70 -1.55
C GLU A 272 -7.68 -23.74 -2.45
N MET A 273 -7.02 -23.31 -3.53
CA MET A 273 -6.09 -24.19 -4.23
C MET A 273 -5.18 -24.75 -3.15
N SER A 274 -5.20 -26.07 -2.93
CA SER A 274 -4.32 -26.65 -1.93
C SER A 274 -2.89 -26.20 -2.20
N GLU A 275 -2.09 -26.00 -1.16
CA GLU A 275 -0.68 -25.61 -1.28
C GLU A 275 0.05 -26.46 -2.33
N TYR A 276 -0.32 -27.74 -2.42
CA TYR A 276 0.09 -28.67 -3.47
C TYR A 276 -0.18 -28.15 -4.90
N HIS A 277 -1.39 -27.68 -5.22
CA HIS A 277 -1.72 -27.11 -6.53
C HIS A 277 -0.97 -25.80 -6.82
N ALA A 278 -0.60 -25.03 -5.81
CA ALA A 278 0.17 -23.80 -6.00
C ALA A 278 1.59 -24.08 -6.50
N HIS A 279 2.23 -25.17 -6.06
CA HIS A 279 3.56 -25.57 -6.55
C HIS A 279 3.53 -26.11 -7.99
N HIS A 280 2.39 -26.65 -8.46
CA HIS A 280 2.23 -27.14 -9.83
C HIS A 280 2.10 -26.04 -10.88
N ARG A 281 2.13 -24.77 -10.50
CA ARG A 281 2.08 -23.63 -11.43
C ARG A 281 3.37 -23.49 -12.25
N TYR A 282 4.48 -23.96 -11.70
CA TYR A 282 5.80 -23.82 -12.29
C TYR A 282 6.28 -25.13 -12.89
N VAL A 283 7.20 -25.01 -13.85
CA VAL A 283 7.86 -26.16 -14.45
C VAL A 283 9.05 -26.57 -13.60
N THR A 284 9.10 -27.87 -13.31
CA THR A 284 10.03 -28.47 -12.35
C THR A 284 11.19 -29.14 -13.07
N GLU A 285 12.32 -28.45 -13.23
CA GLU A 285 13.56 -29.07 -13.73
C GLU A 285 14.72 -29.07 -12.71
N SER A 286 14.60 -28.40 -11.55
CA SER A 286 15.68 -28.36 -10.54
C SER A 286 15.19 -28.13 -9.09
N GLU A 287 16.08 -28.34 -8.12
CA GLU A 287 15.83 -28.15 -6.67
C GLU A 287 15.69 -26.67 -6.24
N ASP A 288 16.04 -25.70 -7.10
CA ASP A 288 15.91 -24.26 -6.85
C ASP A 288 14.57 -23.73 -7.42
N LEU A 289 13.45 -24.17 -6.82
CA LEU A 289 12.10 -23.88 -7.31
C LEU A 289 11.67 -22.43 -7.02
N PRO A 290 10.97 -21.75 -7.95
CA PRO A 290 10.18 -20.58 -7.60
C PRO A 290 9.01 -21.04 -6.71
N ASP A 291 9.03 -20.65 -5.43
CA ASP A 291 7.89 -20.89 -4.56
C ASP A 291 6.74 -19.94 -4.94
N PRO A 292 5.48 -20.41 -4.99
CA PRO A 292 4.34 -19.53 -5.17
C PRO A 292 4.26 -18.56 -3.98
N ASN A 293 3.99 -17.28 -4.26
CA ASN A 293 3.81 -16.29 -3.21
C ASN A 293 2.56 -16.57 -2.34
N SER A 294 1.50 -17.12 -2.95
CA SER A 294 0.31 -17.59 -2.24
C SER A 294 -0.41 -18.70 -3.01
N SER A 295 -1.38 -19.34 -2.36
CA SER A 295 -2.32 -20.27 -3.01
C SER A 295 -3.42 -19.59 -3.83
N SER A 296 -3.53 -18.26 -3.80
CA SER A 296 -4.53 -17.50 -4.58
C SER A 296 -4.09 -17.26 -6.03
N HIS A 297 -5.00 -16.73 -6.85
CA HIS A 297 -4.60 -16.04 -8.08
C HIS A 297 -3.99 -14.69 -7.71
N GLU A 298 -2.90 -14.33 -8.38
CA GLU A 298 -2.17 -13.11 -8.09
C GLU A 298 -1.72 -12.42 -9.38
N VAL A 299 -1.77 -11.09 -9.39
CA VAL A 299 -1.10 -10.28 -10.40
C VAL A 299 -0.31 -9.16 -9.72
N LEU A 300 0.97 -9.06 -10.06
CA LEU A 300 1.82 -7.95 -9.64
C LEU A 300 1.90 -6.93 -10.76
N VAL A 301 1.20 -5.81 -10.62
CA VAL A 301 1.15 -4.73 -11.61
C VAL A 301 2.26 -3.72 -11.34
N ILE A 302 3.19 -3.56 -12.28
CA ILE A 302 4.33 -2.64 -12.18
C ILE A 302 4.01 -1.29 -12.84
N SER A 303 3.21 -1.31 -13.90
CA SER A 303 2.78 -0.13 -14.63
C SER A 303 1.43 -0.44 -15.32
N PRO A 304 0.79 0.54 -15.99
CA PRO A 304 -0.44 0.29 -16.73
C PRO A 304 -0.34 -0.76 -17.85
N ASN A 305 0.86 -1.18 -18.22
CA ASN A 305 1.14 -2.07 -19.34
C ASN A 305 2.19 -3.16 -19.03
N LEU A 306 2.57 -3.34 -17.76
CA LEU A 306 3.52 -4.36 -17.34
C LEU A 306 3.03 -4.99 -16.05
N ALA A 307 2.86 -6.31 -16.06
CA ALA A 307 2.49 -7.07 -14.88
C ALA A 307 3.08 -8.49 -14.91
N ALA A 308 3.31 -9.05 -13.73
CA ALA A 308 3.65 -10.44 -13.54
C ALA A 308 2.40 -11.24 -13.16
N LEU A 309 2.15 -12.34 -13.88
CA LEU A 309 1.11 -13.29 -13.51
C LEU A 309 1.67 -14.28 -12.49
N SER A 310 0.93 -14.51 -11.40
CA SER A 310 1.31 -15.43 -10.33
C SER A 310 2.76 -15.25 -9.88
N PRO A 311 3.15 -14.07 -9.38
CA PRO A 311 4.52 -13.81 -8.96
C PRO A 311 5.01 -14.85 -7.94
N SER A 312 6.26 -15.27 -8.07
CA SER A 312 6.95 -16.12 -7.08
C SER A 312 7.36 -15.32 -5.84
N THR A 313 7.69 -16.02 -4.75
CA THR A 313 8.28 -15.41 -3.54
C THR A 313 9.56 -14.63 -3.86
N LEU A 314 10.35 -15.10 -4.82
CA LEU A 314 11.54 -14.38 -5.30
C LEU A 314 11.15 -13.05 -5.95
N LEU A 315 10.15 -13.05 -6.83
CA LEU A 315 9.73 -11.82 -7.52
C LEU A 315 9.07 -10.82 -6.55
N THR A 316 8.26 -11.30 -5.61
CA THR A 316 7.67 -10.43 -4.57
C THR A 316 8.69 -9.98 -3.54
N SER A 317 9.83 -10.66 -3.37
CA SER A 317 10.89 -10.25 -2.45
C SER A 317 11.48 -8.87 -2.78
N PHE A 318 11.41 -8.42 -4.04
CA PHE A 318 11.82 -7.06 -4.41
C PHE A 318 10.87 -5.98 -3.87
N LEU A 319 9.59 -6.32 -3.68
CA LEU A 319 8.58 -5.36 -3.21
C LEU A 319 8.92 -4.88 -1.81
N GLY A 320 9.16 -3.58 -1.72
CA GLY A 320 9.49 -2.99 -0.43
C GLY A 320 10.88 -3.31 0.09
N ASN A 321 11.76 -3.90 -0.72
CA ASN A 321 13.16 -4.13 -0.35
C ASN A 321 14.13 -3.46 -1.32
N GLU A 322 13.73 -3.22 -2.57
CA GLU A 322 14.58 -2.62 -3.59
C GLU A 322 13.81 -1.63 -4.49
N GLN A 323 14.54 -0.70 -5.10
CA GLN A 323 14.03 0.15 -6.17
C GLN A 323 14.51 -0.36 -7.52
N LEU A 324 13.64 -1.05 -8.25
CA LEU A 324 13.92 -1.51 -9.60
C LEU A 324 13.39 -0.50 -10.63
N SER A 325 14.18 -0.25 -11.67
CA SER A 325 13.73 0.43 -12.88
C SER A 325 12.71 -0.42 -13.65
N LEU A 326 11.97 0.20 -14.56
CA LEU A 326 10.98 -0.51 -15.39
C LEU A 326 11.64 -1.63 -16.24
N GLU A 327 12.83 -1.39 -16.76
CA GLU A 327 13.61 -2.39 -17.52
C GLU A 327 14.03 -3.57 -16.63
N GLN A 328 14.47 -3.30 -15.40
CA GLN A 328 14.79 -4.36 -14.44
C GLN A 328 13.56 -5.18 -14.09
N TRP A 329 12.41 -4.54 -13.83
CA TRP A 329 11.15 -5.24 -13.61
C TRP A 329 10.76 -6.12 -14.80
N GLN A 330 10.84 -5.58 -16.01
CA GLN A 330 10.53 -6.33 -17.23
C GLN A 330 11.40 -7.58 -17.34
N ASN A 331 12.72 -7.46 -17.14
CA ASN A 331 13.63 -8.60 -17.18
C ASN A 331 13.31 -9.67 -16.13
N GLN A 332 12.96 -9.25 -14.89
CA GLN A 332 12.56 -10.20 -13.84
C GLN A 332 11.25 -10.92 -14.18
N ILE A 333 10.27 -10.20 -14.75
CA ILE A 333 8.98 -10.72 -15.15
C ILE A 333 9.11 -11.70 -16.32
N GLU A 334 9.88 -11.36 -17.35
CA GLU A 334 10.11 -12.24 -18.50
C GLU A 334 10.79 -13.55 -18.07
N ASN A 335 11.78 -13.48 -17.18
CA ASN A 335 12.42 -14.66 -16.62
C ASN A 335 11.45 -15.50 -15.77
N HIS A 336 10.58 -14.85 -15.00
CA HIS A 336 9.52 -15.52 -14.23
C HIS A 336 8.49 -16.22 -15.13
N HIS A 337 7.96 -15.53 -16.14
CA HIS A 337 6.95 -16.09 -17.06
C HIS A 337 7.47 -17.30 -17.85
N PHE A 338 8.78 -17.37 -18.13
CA PHE A 338 9.38 -18.53 -18.79
C PHE A 338 9.18 -19.86 -18.03
N HIS A 339 8.99 -19.79 -16.71
CA HIS A 339 8.80 -20.96 -15.85
C HIS A 339 7.34 -21.23 -15.51
N LEU A 340 6.43 -20.32 -15.86
CA LEU A 340 5.00 -20.42 -15.54
C LEU A 340 4.28 -21.24 -16.62
N ARG A 341 3.51 -22.24 -16.21
CA ARG A 341 2.78 -23.13 -17.12
C ARG A 341 1.62 -22.42 -17.81
N SER A 342 1.49 -22.63 -19.12
CA SER A 342 0.42 -22.07 -19.94
C SER A 342 -0.97 -22.51 -19.49
N SER A 343 -1.16 -23.76 -19.02
CA SER A 343 -2.45 -24.21 -18.49
C SER A 343 -2.90 -23.36 -17.30
N TYR A 344 -2.01 -23.10 -16.35
CA TYR A 344 -2.33 -22.28 -15.18
C TYR A 344 -2.60 -20.81 -15.58
N VAL A 345 -1.82 -20.26 -16.51
CA VAL A 345 -2.05 -18.91 -17.03
C VAL A 345 -3.44 -18.79 -17.67
N ASN A 346 -3.88 -19.81 -18.42
CA ASN A 346 -5.23 -19.84 -18.97
C ASN A 346 -6.30 -19.87 -17.86
N THR A 347 -6.10 -20.66 -16.79
CA THR A 347 -7.02 -20.65 -15.64
C THR A 347 -7.11 -19.27 -14.99
N LEU A 348 -5.97 -18.61 -14.74
CA LEU A 348 -5.93 -17.26 -14.17
C LEU A 348 -6.64 -16.25 -15.09
N ARG A 349 -6.40 -16.31 -16.40
CA ARG A 349 -7.07 -15.47 -17.40
C ARG A 349 -8.59 -15.65 -17.36
N ASP A 350 -9.05 -16.90 -17.41
CA ASP A 350 -10.48 -17.21 -17.46
C ASP A 350 -11.20 -16.78 -16.17
N SER A 351 -10.52 -16.93 -15.03
CA SER A 351 -10.95 -16.39 -13.72
C SER A 351 -11.09 -14.86 -13.77
N ALA A 352 -10.06 -14.16 -14.25
CA ALA A 352 -10.09 -12.69 -14.38
C ALA A 352 -11.20 -12.19 -15.33
N MET A 353 -11.39 -12.87 -16.47
CA MET A 353 -12.47 -12.56 -17.42
C MET A 353 -13.85 -12.73 -16.80
N THR A 354 -14.04 -13.81 -16.04
CA THR A 354 -15.31 -14.12 -15.37
C THR A 354 -15.65 -13.04 -14.36
N ILE A 355 -14.72 -12.68 -13.47
CA ILE A 355 -14.91 -11.61 -12.49
C ILE A 355 -15.22 -10.29 -13.19
N LEU A 356 -14.41 -9.89 -14.18
CA LEU A 356 -14.60 -8.61 -14.87
C LEU A 356 -15.98 -8.49 -15.53
N LYS A 357 -16.52 -9.61 -16.06
CA LYS A 357 -17.85 -9.68 -16.67
C LYS A 357 -19.00 -9.62 -15.67
N GLU A 358 -18.80 -10.14 -14.46
CA GLU A 358 -19.81 -10.17 -13.40
C GLU A 358 -19.93 -8.84 -12.65
N LEU A 359 -18.91 -7.98 -12.71
CA LEU A 359 -18.93 -6.69 -12.05
C LEU A 359 -20.02 -5.75 -12.62
N PRO A 360 -20.67 -4.94 -11.76
CA PRO A 360 -21.88 -4.19 -12.14
C PRO A 360 -21.64 -3.03 -13.13
N THR A 361 -20.38 -2.64 -13.36
CA THR A 361 -20.01 -1.51 -14.21
C THR A 361 -18.77 -1.83 -15.04
N THR A 362 -18.52 -1.10 -16.12
CA THR A 362 -17.28 -1.24 -16.93
C THR A 362 -16.17 -0.29 -16.46
N ILE A 363 -14.95 -0.47 -16.97
CA ILE A 363 -13.82 0.45 -16.73
C ILE A 363 -14.18 1.86 -17.21
N GLU A 364 -14.66 2.00 -18.45
CA GLU A 364 -14.97 3.31 -19.04
C GLU A 364 -16.12 4.00 -18.31
N PHE A 365 -17.06 3.22 -17.76
CA PHE A 365 -18.12 3.77 -16.92
C PHE A 365 -17.56 4.36 -15.63
N ASP A 366 -16.73 3.58 -14.91
CA ASP A 366 -16.15 4.02 -13.64
C ASP A 366 -15.19 5.22 -13.82
N GLU A 367 -14.43 5.28 -14.93
CA GLU A 367 -13.59 6.44 -15.27
C GLU A 367 -14.40 7.73 -15.44
N ARG A 368 -15.56 7.66 -16.09
CA ARG A 368 -16.46 8.82 -16.21
C ARG A 368 -17.11 9.15 -14.88
N LEU A 369 -17.53 8.12 -14.14
CA LEU A 369 -18.22 8.27 -12.85
C LEU A 369 -17.31 8.96 -11.84
N ILE A 370 -16.06 8.49 -11.68
CA ILE A 370 -15.14 9.02 -10.66
C ILE A 370 -14.83 10.50 -10.89
N GLN A 371 -14.59 10.90 -12.14
CA GLN A 371 -14.38 12.30 -12.51
C GLN A 371 -15.58 13.16 -12.12
N SER A 372 -16.79 12.70 -12.45
CA SER A 372 -18.02 13.42 -12.12
C SER A 372 -18.26 13.52 -10.61
N GLU A 373 -17.97 12.46 -9.85
CA GLU A 373 -18.18 12.41 -8.41
C GLU A 373 -17.18 13.28 -7.66
N LYS A 374 -15.90 13.26 -8.07
CA LYS A 374 -14.85 14.16 -7.54
C LYS A 374 -15.19 15.62 -7.77
N MET A 375 -15.58 16.00 -8.99
CA MET A 375 -16.00 17.38 -9.29
C MET A 375 -17.18 17.82 -8.41
N ARG A 376 -18.15 16.93 -8.19
CA ARG A 376 -19.30 17.24 -7.33
C ARG A 376 -18.91 17.34 -5.85
N LEU A 377 -18.01 16.47 -5.35
CA LEU A 377 -17.51 16.54 -3.98
C LEU A 377 -16.74 17.84 -3.75
N GLU A 378 -15.89 18.23 -4.69
CA GLU A 378 -15.13 19.48 -4.61
C GLU A 378 -16.06 20.71 -4.56
N LYS A 379 -17.08 20.75 -5.42
CA LYS A 379 -18.10 21.81 -5.37
C LYS A 379 -18.82 21.88 -4.01
N VAL A 380 -19.08 20.73 -3.38
CA VAL A 380 -19.69 20.66 -2.04
C VAL A 380 -18.73 21.20 -0.98
N ARG A 381 -17.45 20.82 -1.03
CA ARG A 381 -16.42 21.30 -0.11
C ARG A 381 -16.25 22.82 -0.19
N GLN A 382 -16.29 23.39 -1.40
CA GLN A 382 -16.26 24.84 -1.62
C GLN A 382 -17.45 25.58 -1.00
N MET A 383 -18.57 24.89 -0.75
CA MET A 383 -19.73 25.44 -0.04
C MET A 383 -19.65 25.25 1.48
N GLY A 384 -18.50 24.80 2.02
CA GLY A 384 -18.31 24.56 3.45
C GLY A 384 -19.09 23.37 4.00
N ARG A 385 -19.52 22.45 3.14
CA ARG A 385 -20.20 21.21 3.53
C ARG A 385 -19.24 20.04 3.41
N ASP A 386 -19.28 19.12 4.37
CA ASP A 386 -18.58 17.85 4.26
C ASP A 386 -19.59 16.73 4.00
N HIS A 387 -19.42 16.02 2.88
CA HIS A 387 -20.25 14.87 2.51
C HIS A 387 -19.41 13.61 2.61
N VAL A 388 -19.20 13.20 3.85
CA VAL A 388 -18.33 12.09 4.21
C VAL A 388 -18.67 10.80 3.47
N ASN A 389 -19.96 10.40 3.44
CA ASN A 389 -20.42 9.21 2.72
C ASN A 389 -20.13 9.27 1.20
N LYS A 390 -19.95 10.46 0.65
CA LYS A 390 -19.59 10.65 -0.76
C LYS A 390 -18.11 10.44 -1.00
N ALA A 391 -17.25 10.86 -0.06
CA ALA A 391 -15.82 10.55 -0.10
C ALA A 391 -15.59 9.05 0.01
N ASP A 392 -16.29 8.38 0.94
CA ASP A 392 -16.25 6.92 1.09
C ASP A 392 -16.66 6.20 -0.22
N ALA A 393 -17.73 6.66 -0.88
CA ALA A 393 -18.16 6.10 -2.17
C ALA A 393 -17.15 6.34 -3.30
N ILE A 394 -16.48 7.51 -3.33
CA ILE A 394 -15.41 7.81 -4.30
C ILE A 394 -14.25 6.83 -4.10
N GLN A 395 -13.83 6.61 -2.86
CA GLN A 395 -12.76 5.68 -2.51
C GLN A 395 -13.11 4.24 -2.94
N ALA A 396 -14.35 3.78 -2.73
CA ALA A 396 -14.81 2.48 -3.21
C ALA A 396 -14.82 2.36 -4.75
N ILE A 397 -15.20 3.43 -5.47
CA ILE A 397 -15.19 3.46 -6.95
C ILE A 397 -13.74 3.44 -7.48
N GLU A 398 -12.82 4.15 -6.83
CA GLU A 398 -11.39 4.14 -7.20
C GLU A 398 -10.79 2.75 -7.06
N TYR A 399 -11.09 2.09 -5.94
CA TYR A 399 -10.71 0.70 -5.70
C TYR A 399 -11.26 -0.24 -6.77
N ARG A 400 -12.57 -0.18 -7.05
CA ARG A 400 -13.21 -0.97 -8.11
C ARG A 400 -12.56 -0.76 -9.47
N LEU A 401 -12.29 0.49 -9.82
CA LEU A 401 -11.66 0.84 -11.10
C LEU A 401 -10.24 0.27 -11.19
N ALA A 402 -9.45 0.40 -10.13
CA ALA A 402 -8.08 -0.11 -10.09
C ALA A 402 -8.04 -1.64 -10.21
N PHE A 403 -8.92 -2.34 -9.48
CA PHE A 403 -9.03 -3.80 -9.56
C PHE A 403 -9.41 -4.26 -10.98
N LYS A 404 -10.40 -3.61 -11.62
CA LYS A 404 -10.77 -3.94 -13.01
C LYS A 404 -9.61 -3.74 -13.99
N LYS A 405 -8.83 -2.68 -13.82
CA LYS A 405 -7.64 -2.42 -14.64
C LYS A 405 -6.58 -3.51 -14.43
N ALA A 406 -6.39 -3.97 -13.19
CA ALA A 406 -5.49 -5.08 -12.90
C ALA A 406 -5.96 -6.38 -13.55
N LEU A 407 -7.25 -6.71 -13.48
CA LEU A 407 -7.83 -7.88 -14.16
C LEU A 407 -7.68 -7.79 -15.68
N GLN A 408 -7.99 -6.63 -16.27
CA GLN A 408 -7.85 -6.41 -17.72
C GLN A 408 -6.39 -6.57 -18.17
N LEU A 409 -5.44 -6.02 -17.42
CA LEU A 409 -4.03 -6.18 -17.72
C LEU A 409 -3.57 -7.63 -17.56
N ALA A 410 -4.07 -8.36 -16.55
CA ALA A 410 -3.76 -9.77 -16.39
C ALA A 410 -4.22 -10.60 -17.60
N ILE A 411 -5.40 -10.29 -18.15
CA ILE A 411 -5.93 -10.92 -19.37
C ILE A 411 -5.02 -10.60 -20.57
N GLU A 412 -4.67 -9.33 -20.75
CA GLU A 412 -3.81 -8.89 -21.85
C GLU A 412 -2.43 -9.58 -21.80
N VAL A 413 -1.79 -9.63 -20.62
CA VAL A 413 -0.50 -10.31 -20.44
C VAL A 413 -0.64 -11.80 -20.75
N ALA A 414 -1.68 -12.47 -20.26
CA ALA A 414 -1.92 -13.90 -20.51
C ALA A 414 -2.10 -14.22 -22.01
N GLU A 415 -2.59 -13.27 -22.82
CA GLU A 415 -2.81 -13.45 -24.26
C GLU A 415 -1.57 -13.15 -25.12
N HIS A 416 -0.68 -12.27 -24.65
CA HIS A 416 0.43 -11.75 -25.46
C HIS A 416 1.80 -12.31 -25.09
N ASP A 417 2.02 -12.63 -23.81
CA ASP A 417 3.32 -13.11 -23.33
C ASP A 417 3.55 -14.58 -23.67
N LYS A 418 4.81 -14.99 -23.57
CA LYS A 418 5.22 -16.39 -23.75
C LYS A 418 5.34 -17.05 -22.39
N PHE A 419 4.70 -18.21 -22.28
CA PHE A 419 4.70 -19.05 -21.10
C PHE A 419 5.24 -20.44 -21.48
N PHE A 420 5.49 -21.27 -20.48
CA PHE A 420 5.89 -22.64 -20.75
C PHE A 420 4.71 -23.45 -21.28
N ASP A 421 4.87 -24.01 -22.48
CA ASP A 421 3.87 -24.89 -23.07
C ASP A 421 3.84 -26.22 -22.32
N ASP A 422 2.69 -26.55 -21.73
CA ASP A 422 2.45 -27.88 -21.20
C ASP A 422 2.42 -28.88 -22.37
N THR A 423 3.56 -29.49 -22.69
CA THR A 423 3.56 -30.67 -23.56
C THR A 423 2.78 -31.78 -22.87
N ASP A 424 1.98 -32.54 -23.62
CA ASP A 424 1.07 -33.62 -23.16
C ASP A 424 1.72 -34.76 -22.32
N GLU A 425 2.94 -34.61 -21.81
CA GLU A 425 3.60 -35.55 -20.91
C GLU A 425 3.42 -35.14 -19.44
N LEU A 426 2.29 -35.56 -18.87
CA LEU A 426 2.18 -35.96 -17.47
C LEU A 426 1.47 -37.32 -17.35
#